data_AF-A0A4P5QI61-F1
#
_entry.id   AF-A0A4P5QI61-F1
#
_cell.length_a   1.000
_cell.length_b   1.000
_cell.length_c   1.000
_cell.angle_alpha   90.00
_cell.angle_beta   90.00
_cell.angle_gamma   90.00
#
_symmetry.space_group_name_H-M   'P 1'
#
loop_
_entity.id
_entity.type
_entity.pdbx_description
1 polymer ?
#
loop_
_entity_poly.entity_id
_entity_poly.type
_entity_poly.pdbx_seq_one_letter_code
_entity_poly.pdbx_strand_id
1 'polypeptide(L)'
;MRTSADGVRAFTLIELLAVLAIIALLATLGSVGWQRSQRDARSAACTQNLRALGGAMSRYVADHEGIYPELAMARATRSDAALTIDTALASYVGEQRVFACPDDRKHIAEVSGTSYLWNWKLNGQRLVSLSVSFVATSPIDEPGHTMMMGDKEGFHEHLQNKLNVLYADGHVSQELTFLSDTPPKN
;
A
#
# COMPACT_ATOMS: atom_id res chain seq x y z
N MET A 1 -55.23 -25.32 43.35
CA MET A 1 -54.20 -24.79 42.42
C MET A 1 -53.47 -23.65 43.10
N ARG A 2 -52.20 -23.84 43.48
CA ARG A 2 -51.33 -22.76 43.99
C ARG A 2 -50.65 -22.10 42.78
N THR A 3 -50.97 -20.85 42.52
CA THR A 3 -50.26 -20.03 41.54
C THR A 3 -49.05 -19.41 42.23
N SER A 4 -47.84 -19.90 41.92
CA SER A 4 -46.60 -19.25 42.31
C SER A 4 -46.48 -17.94 41.52
N ALA A 5 -46.51 -16.81 42.22
CA ALA A 5 -46.19 -15.53 41.62
C ALA A 5 -44.67 -15.46 41.45
N ASP A 6 -44.19 -15.70 40.24
CA ASP A 6 -42.78 -15.52 39.90
C ASP A 6 -42.47 -14.02 39.96
N GLY A 7 -41.85 -13.60 41.06
CA GLY A 7 -41.45 -12.22 41.29
C GLY A 7 -40.48 -11.75 40.21
N VAL A 8 -40.94 -10.83 39.36
CA VAL A 8 -40.08 -10.14 38.39
C VAL A 8 -39.05 -9.33 39.18
N ARG A 9 -37.78 -9.76 39.14
CA ARG A 9 -36.68 -9.01 39.76
C ARG A 9 -36.45 -7.73 38.96
N ALA A 10 -36.80 -6.59 39.54
CA ALA A 10 -36.44 -5.28 38.99
C ALA A 10 -34.96 -5.01 39.25
N PHE A 11 -34.23 -4.62 38.20
CA PHE A 11 -32.82 -4.21 38.31
C PHE A 11 -32.72 -2.94 39.14
N THR A 12 -31.71 -2.87 40.02
CA THR A 12 -31.45 -1.67 40.80
C THR A 12 -30.69 -0.63 39.97
N LEU A 13 -30.89 0.65 40.26
CA LEU A 13 -30.18 1.74 39.59
C LEU A 13 -28.66 1.64 39.78
N ILE A 14 -28.22 1.11 40.92
CA ILE A 14 -26.79 0.90 41.22
C ILE A 14 -26.17 -0.23 40.38
N GLU A 15 -26.92 -1.31 40.12
CA GLU A 15 -26.45 -2.40 39.23
C GLU A 15 -26.27 -1.89 37.80
N LEU A 16 -27.21 -1.09 37.29
CA LEU A 16 -27.09 -0.48 35.96
C LEU A 16 -25.86 0.45 35.88
N LEU A 17 -25.65 1.27 36.90
CA LEU A 17 -24.50 2.19 36.97
C LEU A 17 -23.16 1.45 37.01
N ALA A 18 -23.05 0.38 37.80
CA ALA A 18 -21.84 -0.42 37.88
C ALA A 18 -21.48 -1.06 36.53
N VAL A 19 -22.48 -1.57 35.80
CA VAL A 19 -22.29 -2.16 34.46
C VAL A 19 -21.81 -1.11 33.46
N LEU A 20 -22.43 0.06 33.42
CA LEU A 20 -22.01 1.13 32.53
C LEU A 20 -20.60 1.64 32.87
N ALA A 21 -20.24 1.71 34.15
CA ALA A 21 -18.89 2.06 34.57
C ALA A 21 -17.84 1.05 34.06
N ILE A 22 -18.13 -0.25 34.14
CA ILE A 22 -17.25 -1.31 33.62
C ILE A 22 -17.16 -1.24 32.09
N ILE A 23 -18.28 -1.05 31.37
CA ILE A 23 -18.28 -0.92 29.91
C ILE A 23 -17.45 0.30 29.47
N ALA A 24 -17.62 1.45 30.14
CA ALA A 24 -16.85 2.66 29.84
C ALA A 24 -15.34 2.44 30.03
N LEU A 25 -14.93 1.75 31.10
CA LEU A 25 -13.53 1.39 31.35
C LEU A 25 -12.96 0.45 30.29
N LEU A 26 -13.71 -0.58 29.88
CA LEU A 26 -13.27 -1.52 28.85
C LEU A 26 -13.19 -0.85 27.47
N ALA A 27 -14.14 0.03 27.15
CA ALA A 27 -14.17 0.77 25.90
C ALA A 27 -12.95 1.71 25.76
N THR A 28 -12.53 2.38 26.84
CA THR A 28 -11.35 3.26 26.79
C THR A 28 -10.07 2.46 26.52
N LEU A 29 -9.87 1.32 27.17
CA LEU A 29 -8.70 0.45 26.96
C LEU A 29 -8.71 -0.21 25.57
N GLY A 30 -9.88 -0.61 25.05
CA GLY A 30 -9.99 -1.21 23.72
C GLY A 30 -9.73 -0.23 22.57
N SER A 31 -10.09 1.04 22.75
CA SER A 31 -10.03 2.06 21.68
C SER A 31 -8.62 2.30 21.13
N VAL A 32 -7.59 2.28 21.99
CA VAL A 32 -6.20 2.59 21.59
C VAL A 32 -5.58 1.46 20.74
N GLY A 33 -5.94 0.20 21.01
CA GLY A 33 -5.44 -0.96 20.28
C GLY A 33 -6.03 -1.08 18.86
N TRP A 34 -7.32 -0.77 18.70
CA TRP A 34 -8.02 -0.89 17.41
C TRP A 34 -7.41 0.02 16.34
N GLN A 35 -7.06 1.26 16.70
CA GLN A 35 -6.51 2.22 15.74
C GLN A 35 -5.18 1.76 15.15
N ARG A 36 -4.34 1.08 15.93
CA ARG A 36 -3.05 0.54 15.44
C ARG A 36 -3.27 -0.61 14.47
N SER A 37 -4.08 -1.61 14.87
CA SER A 37 -4.41 -2.76 14.03
C SER A 37 -5.04 -2.34 12.69
N GLN A 38 -5.92 -1.33 12.71
CA GLN A 38 -6.52 -0.82 11.49
C GLN A 38 -5.49 -0.17 10.55
N ARG A 39 -4.51 0.58 11.07
CA ARG A 39 -3.42 1.15 10.27
C ARG A 39 -2.54 0.06 9.67
N ASP A 40 -2.16 -0.93 10.46
CA ASP A 40 -1.34 -2.05 10.00
C ASP A 40 -2.06 -2.83 8.89
N ALA A 41 -3.37 -3.03 9.03
CA ALA A 41 -4.20 -3.67 7.99
C ALA A 41 -4.24 -2.88 6.68
N ARG A 42 -4.33 -1.54 6.73
CA ARG A 42 -4.30 -0.69 5.53
C ARG A 42 -2.93 -0.71 4.86
N SER A 43 -1.85 -0.66 5.65
CA SER A 43 -0.48 -0.77 5.15
C SER A 43 -0.26 -2.13 4.47
N ALA A 44 -0.69 -3.23 5.09
CA ALA A 44 -0.64 -4.56 4.49
C ALA A 44 -1.44 -4.64 3.19
N ALA A 45 -2.60 -3.98 3.11
CA ALA A 45 -3.38 -3.89 1.89
C ALA A 45 -2.67 -3.10 0.77
N CYS A 46 -1.98 -1.99 1.07
CA CYS A 46 -1.18 -1.28 0.06
C CYS A 46 -0.04 -2.15 -0.48
N THR A 47 0.64 -2.90 0.39
CA THR A 47 1.66 -3.89 0.00
C THR A 47 1.07 -5.00 -0.88
N GLN A 48 -0.11 -5.50 -0.54
CA GLN A 48 -0.81 -6.50 -1.36
C GLN A 48 -1.21 -5.96 -2.73
N ASN A 49 -1.70 -4.71 -2.79
CA ASN A 49 -2.01 -4.04 -4.05
C ASN A 49 -0.77 -3.93 -4.94
N LEU A 50 0.38 -3.52 -4.40
CA LEU A 50 1.65 -3.49 -5.13
C LEU A 50 2.03 -4.87 -5.68
N ARG A 51 1.92 -5.94 -4.89
CA ARG A 51 2.18 -7.30 -5.40
C ARG A 51 1.21 -7.71 -6.51
N ALA A 52 -0.07 -7.35 -6.39
CA ALA A 52 -1.07 -7.60 -7.42
C ALA A 52 -0.75 -6.84 -8.73
N LEU A 53 -0.28 -5.59 -8.62
CA LEU A 53 0.23 -4.81 -9.76
C LEU A 53 1.48 -5.43 -10.36
N GLY A 54 2.40 -5.93 -9.55
CA GLY A 54 3.57 -6.68 -10.03
C GLY A 54 3.17 -7.91 -10.84
N GLY A 55 2.23 -8.70 -10.33
CA GLY A 55 1.69 -9.84 -11.08
C GLY A 55 0.93 -9.43 -12.34
N ALA A 56 0.21 -8.31 -12.34
CA ALA A 56 -0.42 -7.76 -13.53
C ALA A 56 0.61 -7.31 -14.57
N MET A 57 1.72 -6.70 -14.12
CA MET A 57 2.83 -6.33 -15.00
C MET A 57 3.50 -7.57 -15.59
N SER A 58 3.72 -8.64 -14.81
CA SER A 58 4.25 -9.90 -15.33
C SER A 58 3.34 -10.51 -16.42
N ARG A 59 2.01 -10.42 -16.25
CA ARG A 59 1.05 -10.85 -17.29
C ARG A 59 1.13 -9.98 -18.53
N TYR A 60 1.17 -8.65 -18.37
CA TYR A 60 1.35 -7.72 -19.49
C TYR A 60 2.60 -8.07 -20.29
N VAL A 61 3.74 -8.21 -19.60
CA VAL A 61 5.03 -8.51 -20.19
C VAL A 61 5.02 -9.87 -20.92
N ALA A 62 4.33 -10.88 -20.37
CA ALA A 62 4.18 -12.17 -21.03
C ALA A 62 3.44 -12.07 -22.36
N ASP A 63 2.41 -11.22 -22.46
CA ASP A 63 1.64 -11.00 -23.68
C ASP A 63 2.40 -10.11 -24.71
N HIS A 64 3.36 -9.31 -24.26
CA HIS A 64 4.10 -8.33 -25.07
C HIS A 64 5.57 -8.74 -25.29
N GLU A 65 5.80 -10.02 -25.60
CA GLU A 65 7.11 -10.59 -25.96
C GLU A 65 8.23 -10.38 -24.92
N GLY A 66 7.87 -10.22 -23.65
CA GLY A 66 8.82 -10.00 -22.57
C GLY A 66 9.27 -8.54 -22.42
N ILE A 67 8.57 -7.58 -23.01
CA ILE A 67 8.93 -6.15 -23.00
C ILE A 67 8.02 -5.38 -22.03
N TYR A 68 8.62 -4.50 -21.22
CA TYR A 68 7.87 -3.58 -20.35
C TYR A 68 7.21 -2.44 -21.14
N PRO A 69 6.03 -1.98 -20.71
CA PRO A 69 5.30 -0.91 -21.38
C PRO A 69 6.05 0.42 -21.29
N GLU A 70 5.86 1.27 -22.30
CA GLU A 70 6.31 2.66 -22.24
C GLU A 70 5.30 3.52 -21.48
N LEU A 71 5.56 3.76 -20.19
CA LEU A 71 4.66 4.53 -19.32
C LEU A 71 5.36 5.76 -18.74
N ALA A 72 4.56 6.80 -18.47
CA ALA A 72 4.99 7.91 -17.63
C ALA A 72 5.16 7.42 -16.18
N MET A 73 6.12 8.03 -15.45
CA MET A 73 6.31 7.76 -14.02
C MET A 73 5.01 7.98 -13.23
N ALA A 74 4.30 9.05 -13.56
CA ALA A 74 2.99 9.41 -13.04
C ALA A 74 2.35 10.47 -13.93
N ARG A 75 1.05 10.66 -13.74
CA ARG A 75 0.31 11.82 -14.25
C ARG A 75 -0.20 12.68 -13.10
N ALA A 76 -0.40 13.96 -13.36
CA ALA A 76 -0.95 14.90 -12.38
C ALA A 76 -2.48 14.74 -12.24
N THR A 77 -3.17 14.52 -13.35
CA THR A 77 -4.63 14.37 -13.40
C THR A 77 -5.05 13.28 -14.39
N ARG A 78 -6.24 12.72 -14.24
CA ARG A 78 -6.80 11.71 -15.17
C ARG A 78 -7.07 12.24 -16.58
N SER A 79 -7.22 13.56 -16.73
CA SER A 79 -7.40 14.23 -18.03
C SER A 79 -6.11 14.36 -18.82
N ASP A 80 -4.96 14.09 -18.20
CA ASP A 80 -3.67 14.05 -18.89
C ASP A 80 -3.62 12.86 -19.87
N ALA A 81 -3.05 13.08 -21.05
CA ALA A 81 -2.89 12.07 -22.08
C ALA A 81 -1.76 11.07 -21.78
N ALA A 82 -0.95 11.33 -20.75
CA ALA A 82 0.10 10.42 -20.31
C ALA A 82 -0.45 9.01 -19.96
N LEU A 83 0.10 7.99 -20.61
CA LEU A 83 -0.16 6.60 -20.28
C LEU A 83 0.55 6.25 -18.96
N THR A 84 -0.22 5.70 -18.03
CA THR A 84 0.24 5.33 -16.68
C THR A 84 -0.17 3.91 -16.37
N ILE A 85 0.32 3.38 -15.24
CA ILE A 85 0.07 1.99 -14.83
C ILE A 85 -1.42 1.64 -14.73
N ASP A 86 -2.28 2.58 -14.35
CA ASP A 86 -3.72 2.35 -14.24
C ASP A 86 -4.40 2.20 -15.59
N THR A 87 -3.94 2.88 -16.63
CA THR A 87 -4.50 2.70 -17.98
C THR A 87 -3.92 1.48 -18.68
N ALA A 88 -2.61 1.23 -18.54
CA ALA A 88 -1.94 0.12 -19.20
C ALA A 88 -2.25 -1.25 -18.59
N LEU A 89 -2.41 -1.33 -17.27
CA LEU A 89 -2.69 -2.58 -16.56
C LEU A 89 -4.17 -2.78 -16.26
N ALA A 90 -5.06 -1.90 -16.74
CA ALA A 90 -6.50 -1.95 -16.46
C ALA A 90 -7.13 -3.31 -16.79
N SER A 91 -6.74 -3.93 -17.92
CA SER A 91 -7.22 -5.24 -18.36
C SER A 91 -6.53 -6.41 -17.66
N TYR A 92 -5.40 -6.15 -17.02
CA TYR A 92 -4.57 -7.16 -16.36
C TYR A 92 -4.87 -7.29 -14.87
N VAL A 93 -5.63 -6.36 -14.28
CA VAL A 93 -6.09 -6.44 -12.88
C VAL A 93 -7.54 -6.93 -12.81
N GLY A 94 -7.85 -7.73 -11.80
CA GLY A 94 -9.23 -8.14 -11.54
C GLY A 94 -10.11 -7.02 -10.98
N GLU A 95 -9.50 -6.04 -10.30
CA GLU A 95 -10.22 -4.94 -9.65
C GLU A 95 -9.45 -3.62 -9.78
N GLN A 96 -10.14 -2.56 -10.18
CA GLN A 96 -9.54 -1.23 -10.40
C GLN A 96 -9.09 -0.54 -9.11
N ARG A 97 -9.64 -0.93 -7.95
CA ARG A 97 -9.24 -0.38 -6.65
C ARG A 97 -7.78 -0.69 -6.29
N VAL A 98 -7.17 -1.66 -6.98
CA VAL A 98 -5.76 -2.04 -6.78
C VAL A 98 -4.81 -0.88 -7.10
N PHE A 99 -5.22 0.09 -7.93
CA PHE A 99 -4.42 1.30 -8.21
C PHE A 99 -4.47 2.35 -7.10
N ALA A 100 -5.33 2.19 -6.09
CA ALA A 100 -5.45 3.10 -4.97
C ALA A 100 -4.90 2.45 -3.69
N CYS A 101 -4.00 3.13 -2.98
CA CYS A 101 -3.55 2.70 -1.66
C CYS A 101 -4.61 3.11 -0.61
N PRO A 102 -5.10 2.20 0.25
CA PRO A 102 -6.03 2.55 1.33
C PRO A 102 -5.57 3.62 2.33
N ASP A 103 -4.26 3.90 2.40
CA ASP A 103 -3.70 4.99 3.21
C ASP A 103 -3.54 6.31 2.44
N ASP A 104 -3.96 6.38 1.17
CA ASP A 104 -4.03 7.60 0.37
C ASP A 104 -5.16 8.53 0.86
N ARG A 105 -4.88 9.27 1.94
CA ARG A 105 -5.83 10.25 2.52
C ARG A 105 -5.99 11.52 1.69
N LYS A 106 -5.15 11.72 0.68
CA LYS A 106 -5.17 12.89 -0.20
C LYS A 106 -5.97 12.63 -1.47
N HIS A 107 -6.56 11.43 -1.61
CA HIS A 107 -7.34 11.03 -2.77
C HIS A 107 -6.56 11.17 -4.08
N ILE A 108 -5.25 10.92 -4.05
CA ILE A 108 -4.36 11.11 -5.20
C ILE A 108 -4.71 10.12 -6.31
N ALA A 109 -5.09 8.88 -5.99
CA ALA A 109 -5.58 7.93 -6.99
C ALA A 109 -6.86 8.39 -7.70
N GLU A 110 -7.74 9.14 -7.02
CA GLU A 110 -8.96 9.67 -7.63
C GLU A 110 -8.61 10.77 -8.65
N VAL A 111 -7.71 11.67 -8.27
CA VAL A 111 -7.29 12.79 -9.13
C VAL A 111 -6.41 12.32 -10.30
N SER A 112 -5.44 11.46 -10.03
CA SER A 112 -4.38 11.08 -10.97
C SER A 112 -4.50 9.67 -11.54
N GLY A 113 -5.47 8.87 -11.11
CA GLY A 113 -5.67 7.49 -11.57
C GLY A 113 -4.99 6.43 -10.70
N THR A 114 -3.85 6.76 -10.08
CA THR A 114 -3.08 5.80 -9.27
C THR A 114 -2.34 6.48 -8.12
N SER A 115 -2.28 5.78 -6.97
CA SER A 115 -1.47 6.14 -5.81
C SER A 115 0.00 5.69 -5.97
N TYR A 116 0.36 5.01 -7.06
CA TYR A 116 1.69 4.45 -7.26
C TYR A 116 2.44 5.13 -8.42
N LEU A 117 3.77 5.12 -8.34
CA LEU A 117 4.71 5.56 -9.36
C LEU A 117 5.24 4.36 -10.13
N TRP A 118 5.54 4.60 -11.39
CA TRP A 118 6.25 3.67 -12.26
C TRP A 118 7.72 4.09 -12.42
N ASN A 119 8.63 3.11 -12.41
CA ASN A 119 10.01 3.36 -12.81
C ASN A 119 10.13 3.41 -14.34
N TRP A 120 10.00 4.62 -14.89
CA TRP A 120 10.14 4.88 -16.33
C TRP A 120 11.46 4.41 -16.96
N LYS A 121 12.52 4.16 -16.16
CA LYS A 121 13.77 3.58 -16.68
C LYS A 121 13.61 2.14 -17.18
N LEU A 122 12.54 1.46 -16.79
CA LEU A 122 12.21 0.11 -17.27
C LEU A 122 11.48 0.12 -18.63
N ASN A 123 11.04 1.29 -19.12
CA ASN A 123 10.34 1.40 -20.40
C ASN A 123 11.13 0.74 -21.53
N GLY A 124 10.49 -0.14 -22.30
CA GLY A 124 11.11 -0.82 -23.45
C GLY A 124 12.19 -1.84 -23.08
N GLN A 125 12.50 -2.03 -21.80
CA GLN A 125 13.43 -3.08 -21.38
C GLN A 125 12.78 -4.45 -21.44
N ARG A 126 13.60 -5.47 -21.73
CA ARG A 126 13.16 -6.86 -21.74
C ARG A 126 13.37 -7.46 -20.34
N LEU A 127 12.36 -8.17 -19.81
CA LEU A 127 12.39 -8.77 -18.47
C LEU A 127 13.60 -9.67 -18.22
N VAL A 128 14.03 -10.42 -19.24
CA VAL A 128 15.18 -11.35 -19.16
C VAL A 128 16.55 -10.67 -19.36
N SER A 129 16.58 -9.38 -19.72
CA SER A 129 17.80 -8.61 -19.96
C SER A 129 17.62 -7.16 -19.51
N LEU A 130 17.38 -6.95 -18.22
CA LEU A 130 17.34 -5.63 -17.60
C LEU A 130 18.74 -5.00 -17.67
N SER A 131 18.97 -4.13 -18.65
CA SER A 131 20.21 -3.36 -18.78
C SER A 131 20.03 -2.01 -18.06
N VAL A 132 20.37 -1.95 -16.78
CA VAL A 132 20.42 -0.69 -16.03
C VAL A 132 21.86 -0.15 -16.13
N SER A 133 22.18 0.62 -17.18
CA SER A 133 23.53 1.19 -17.34
C SER A 133 23.55 2.72 -17.30
N PHE A 134 23.96 3.21 -16.12
CA PHE A 134 24.97 4.26 -15.86
C PHE A 134 24.69 5.74 -16.21
N VAL A 135 23.79 6.40 -15.47
CA VAL A 135 24.10 7.67 -14.76
C VAL A 135 23.33 7.66 -13.42
N ALA A 136 24.08 7.84 -12.33
CA ALA A 136 23.70 7.67 -10.94
C ALA A 136 22.75 8.75 -10.41
N THR A 137 21.58 8.32 -9.91
CA THR A 137 20.88 8.92 -8.76
C THR A 137 20.02 7.85 -8.09
N SER A 138 20.64 6.77 -7.61
CA SER A 138 20.23 5.98 -6.43
C SER A 138 21.03 4.67 -6.40
N PRO A 139 21.60 4.25 -5.25
CA PRO A 139 22.40 3.04 -5.09
C PRO A 139 21.53 1.77 -5.05
N ILE A 140 20.84 1.46 -6.16
CA ILE A 140 19.97 0.27 -6.31
C ILE A 140 20.63 -0.83 -7.17
N ASP A 141 21.95 -0.79 -7.30
CA ASP A 141 22.74 -1.63 -8.21
C ASP A 141 23.20 -2.94 -7.55
N GLU A 142 22.32 -3.56 -6.74
CA GLU A 142 22.45 -4.99 -6.46
C GLU A 142 21.52 -5.76 -7.41
N PRO A 143 22.03 -6.79 -8.12
CA PRO A 143 21.21 -7.65 -8.97
C PRO A 143 20.14 -8.36 -8.11
N GLY A 144 18.93 -7.80 -8.10
CA GLY A 144 17.82 -8.20 -7.23
C GLY A 144 16.99 -7.05 -6.67
N HIS A 145 17.53 -5.83 -6.63
CA HIS A 145 16.87 -4.66 -6.05
C HIS A 145 16.46 -3.59 -7.07
N THR A 146 16.07 -3.99 -8.28
CA THR A 146 15.51 -3.02 -9.24
C THR A 146 14.10 -2.58 -8.83
N MET A 147 13.95 -1.34 -8.37
CA MET A 147 12.64 -0.73 -8.13
C MET A 147 11.80 -0.74 -9.40
N MET A 148 10.59 -1.26 -9.31
CA MET A 148 9.62 -1.31 -10.40
C MET A 148 8.48 -0.30 -10.19
N MET A 149 7.88 -0.31 -9.00
CA MET A 149 6.84 0.63 -8.60
C MET A 149 7.06 1.09 -7.17
N GLY A 150 6.48 2.21 -6.78
CA GLY A 150 6.49 2.65 -5.38
C GLY A 150 5.33 3.57 -5.09
N ASP A 151 5.11 3.89 -3.82
CA ASP A 151 4.08 4.86 -3.46
C ASP A 151 4.42 6.26 -4.03
N LYS A 152 3.40 6.97 -4.51
CA LYS A 152 3.53 8.33 -5.06
C LYS A 152 3.86 9.37 -4.00
N GLU A 153 3.41 9.15 -2.78
CA GLU A 153 3.75 9.97 -1.63
C GLU A 153 3.96 9.10 -0.39
N GLY A 154 4.52 9.68 0.67
CA GLY A 154 4.71 9.02 1.95
C GLY A 154 3.40 8.78 2.71
N PHE A 155 2.53 7.90 2.22
CA PHE A 155 1.22 7.60 2.81
C PHE A 155 1.31 6.93 4.18
N HIS A 156 2.42 6.24 4.46
CA HIS A 156 2.56 5.38 5.61
C HIS A 156 3.38 6.02 6.72
N GLU A 157 2.82 7.00 7.43
CA GLU A 157 3.52 7.75 8.47
C GLU A 157 4.17 6.90 9.58
N HIS A 158 3.69 5.67 9.79
CA HIS A 158 4.23 4.72 10.77
C HIS A 158 5.48 3.98 10.31
N LEU A 159 5.84 4.03 9.02
CA LEU A 159 7.05 3.43 8.48
C LEU A 159 8.20 4.43 8.51
N GLN A 160 9.44 3.96 8.65
CA GLN A 160 10.62 4.83 8.68
C GLN A 160 10.74 5.69 7.41
N ASN A 161 10.51 5.09 6.24
CA ASN A 161 10.60 5.77 4.94
C ASN A 161 9.24 6.21 4.39
N LYS A 162 8.16 5.92 5.12
CA LYS A 162 6.76 6.24 4.77
C LYS A 162 6.23 5.70 3.44
N LEU A 163 7.02 4.89 2.75
CA LEU A 163 6.79 4.44 1.39
C LEU A 163 6.91 2.91 1.34
N ASN A 164 6.08 2.31 0.49
CA ASN A 164 6.29 0.96 -0.01
C ASN A 164 6.92 1.03 -1.40
N VAL A 165 7.80 0.08 -1.67
CA VAL A 165 8.49 -0.06 -2.94
C VAL A 165 8.39 -1.50 -3.40
N LEU A 166 7.86 -1.69 -4.60
CA LEU A 166 7.83 -2.97 -5.30
C LEU A 166 9.06 -3.09 -6.20
N TYR A 167 9.71 -4.23 -6.11
CA TYR A 167 10.89 -4.56 -6.90
C TYR A 167 10.55 -5.55 -8.02
N ALA A 168 11.44 -5.64 -9.00
CA ALA A 168 11.26 -6.44 -10.21
C ALA A 168 11.15 -7.96 -9.94
N ASP A 169 11.67 -8.44 -8.81
CA ASP A 169 11.53 -9.82 -8.33
C ASP A 169 10.20 -10.09 -7.60
N GLY A 170 9.35 -9.08 -7.42
CA GLY A 170 8.05 -9.15 -6.78
C GLY A 170 8.07 -8.96 -5.25
N HIS A 171 9.22 -8.68 -4.64
CA HIS A 171 9.25 -8.29 -3.24
C HIS A 171 8.78 -6.83 -3.07
N VAL A 172 8.18 -6.54 -1.91
CA VAL A 172 7.82 -5.19 -1.52
C VAL A 172 8.60 -4.85 -0.26
N SER A 173 9.45 -3.83 -0.32
CA SER A 173 10.17 -3.30 0.84
C SER A 173 9.49 -2.06 1.39
N GLN A 174 9.56 -1.93 2.70
CA GLN A 174 9.19 -0.74 3.48
C GLN A 174 10.44 -0.04 4.03
N GLU A 175 11.60 -0.65 3.82
CA GLU A 175 12.93 -0.16 4.16
C GLU A 175 13.61 0.25 2.85
N LEU A 176 13.52 1.54 2.53
CA LEU A 176 14.46 2.17 1.62
C LEU A 176 15.76 2.34 2.40
N THR A 177 16.68 1.39 2.24
CA THR A 177 18.08 1.59 2.62
C THR A 177 18.65 2.62 1.65
N PHE A 178 18.46 3.90 1.95
CA PHE A 178 19.37 4.91 1.42
C PHE A 178 20.72 4.58 2.04
N LEU A 179 21.59 3.90 1.31
CA LEU A 179 23.01 3.90 1.63
C LEU A 179 23.46 5.37 1.52
N SER A 180 23.32 6.11 2.62
CA SER A 180 24.00 7.36 2.81
C SER A 180 25.48 6.99 2.94
N ASP A 181 26.15 6.87 1.80
CA ASP A 181 27.61 6.97 1.75
C ASP A 181 27.99 8.40 2.13
N THR A 182 27.95 8.69 3.43
CA THR A 182 29.02 9.49 4.02
C THR A 182 30.12 8.50 4.36
N PRO A 183 31.27 8.50 3.64
CA PRO A 183 32.42 7.73 4.09
C PRO A 183 32.78 8.16 5.52
N PRO A 184 33.24 7.25 6.39
CA PRO A 184 33.74 7.62 7.70
C PRO A 184 34.84 8.66 7.50
N LYS A 185 34.64 9.85 8.07
CA LYS A 185 35.70 10.84 8.19
C LYS A 185 36.75 10.24 9.10
N ASN A 186 37.85 9.76 8.51
CA ASN A 186 39.12 9.60 9.20
C ASN A 186 39.75 10.97 9.39
#